data_AF-A0A3N1D297-F1
#
_entry.id   AF-A0A3N1D297-F1
#
_cell.length_a   1.000
_cell.length_b   1.000
_cell.length_c   1.000
_cell.angle_alpha   90.00
_cell.angle_beta   90.00
_cell.angle_gamma   90.00
#
_symmetry.space_group_name_H-M   'P 1'
#
loop_
_entity.id
_entity.type
_entity.pdbx_description
1 polymer ?
#
loop_
_entity_poly.entity_id
_entity_poly.type
_entity_poly.pdbx_seq_one_letter_code
_entity_poly.pdbx_strand_id
1 'polypeptide(L)'
;MRLSSALLVLPLLAGCSVASEQATAPAAPSAAPSQGLDEGVAATRPAGALSADEVVQGLQAAGYRLRDARDDTAQNCPDLGCLQLITTEDLSVYEFPTAPAARNFHGKWGEPSALYGRYVLSWVAVRSNARPDAGEQRGFVAVVRDIVEG
;
A
#
# COMPACT_ATOMS: atom_id res chain seq x y z
N MET A 1 46.85 -8.88 -38.16
CA MET A 1 48.00 -9.57 -37.50
C MET A 1 48.35 -8.74 -36.28
N ARG A 2 48.33 -9.21 -35.02
CA ARG A 2 48.52 -10.55 -34.45
C ARG A 2 47.55 -10.78 -33.28
N LEU A 3 47.15 -12.05 -33.11
CA LEU A 3 46.51 -12.60 -31.92
C LEU A 3 47.47 -12.56 -30.72
N SER A 4 46.94 -12.42 -29.51
CA SER A 4 47.54 -13.02 -28.31
C SER A 4 46.45 -13.45 -27.33
N SER A 5 46.18 -14.76 -27.36
CA SER A 5 45.50 -15.50 -26.31
C SER A 5 46.41 -15.59 -25.07
N ALA A 6 45.82 -15.52 -23.88
CA ALA A 6 46.40 -16.11 -22.68
C ALA A 6 45.26 -16.77 -21.87
N LEU A 7 45.24 -18.10 -21.92
CA LEU A 7 44.58 -18.97 -20.94
C LEU A 7 45.37 -18.93 -19.62
N LEU A 8 44.66 -18.98 -18.48
CA LEU A 8 45.12 -19.60 -17.22
C LEU A 8 43.87 -19.75 -16.31
N VAL A 9 43.25 -20.95 -16.26
CA VAL A 9 43.47 -22.07 -15.31
C VAL A 9 42.85 -21.80 -13.93
N LEU A 10 41.77 -22.55 -13.65
CA LEU A 10 41.13 -22.77 -12.35
C LEU A 10 42.08 -23.44 -11.34
N PRO A 11 41.76 -23.31 -10.04
CA PRO A 11 41.70 -24.51 -9.21
C PRO A 11 40.39 -24.64 -8.39
N LEU A 12 39.89 -25.88 -8.36
CA LEU A 12 38.97 -26.41 -7.38
C LEU A 12 39.59 -26.35 -5.97
N LEU A 13 38.80 -26.00 -4.94
CA LEU A 13 39.06 -26.39 -3.56
C LEU A 13 37.76 -26.82 -2.88
N ALA A 14 37.83 -28.00 -2.28
CA ALA A 14 36.78 -28.70 -1.55
C ALA A 14 36.52 -28.09 -0.17
N GLY A 15 35.31 -28.27 0.34
CA GLY A 15 34.95 -27.99 1.73
C GLY A 15 33.74 -28.83 2.15
N CYS A 16 34.01 -30.06 2.62
CA CYS A 16 33.04 -30.90 3.31
C CYS A 16 33.01 -30.60 4.81
N SER A 17 31.79 -30.71 5.36
CA SER A 17 31.45 -31.09 6.73
C SER A 17 31.53 -30.05 7.85
N VAL A 18 30.36 -29.70 8.37
CA VAL A 18 30.07 -29.90 9.81
C VAL A 18 28.69 -30.53 9.96
N ALA A 19 28.68 -31.72 10.53
CA ALA A 19 27.53 -32.30 11.20
C ALA A 19 27.45 -31.69 12.61
N SER A 20 26.26 -31.22 13.00
CA SER A 20 25.91 -31.04 14.40
C SER A 20 24.59 -31.77 14.65
N GLU A 21 24.69 -32.81 15.46
CA GLU A 21 23.62 -33.61 16.01
C GLU A 21 22.62 -32.78 16.84
N GLN A 22 21.34 -33.06 16.60
CA GLN A 22 20.19 -33.08 17.51
C GLN A 22 20.16 -32.17 18.76
N ALA A 23 19.15 -31.31 18.79
CA ALA A 23 18.37 -31.07 19.99
C ALA A 23 16.88 -31.33 19.69
N THR A 24 16.41 -32.50 20.11
CA THR A 24 14.98 -32.73 20.34
C THR A 24 14.58 -31.93 21.58
N ALA A 25 13.71 -30.94 21.40
CA ALA A 25 12.93 -30.32 22.46
C ALA A 25 11.53 -30.01 21.89
N PRO A 26 10.49 -30.03 22.73
CA PRO A 26 9.17 -30.56 22.39
C PRO A 26 8.40 -29.68 21.41
N ALA A 27 7.47 -30.31 20.69
CA ALA A 27 6.34 -29.64 20.07
C ALA A 27 5.57 -28.85 21.14
N ALA A 28 5.97 -27.61 21.35
CA ALA A 28 5.07 -26.62 21.90
C ALA A 28 3.96 -26.44 20.86
N PRO A 29 2.67 -26.49 21.23
CA PRO A 29 1.68 -25.84 20.42
C PRO A 29 2.07 -24.36 20.44
N SER A 30 2.78 -23.90 19.41
CA SER A 30 2.62 -22.52 18.95
C SER A 30 1.20 -22.43 18.45
N ALA A 31 0.27 -22.30 19.41
CA ALA A 31 -0.85 -21.43 19.23
C ALA A 31 -0.23 -20.08 18.91
N ALA A 32 -0.02 -19.81 17.62
CA ALA A 32 -0.14 -18.46 17.13
C ALA A 32 -1.39 -17.91 17.81
N PRO A 33 -1.33 -16.72 18.44
CA PRO A 33 -2.57 -16.05 18.73
C PRO A 33 -3.21 -15.86 17.36
N SER A 34 -4.18 -16.72 17.05
CA SER A 34 -5.30 -16.36 16.20
C SER A 34 -5.83 -15.11 16.87
N GLN A 35 -5.31 -13.96 16.43
CA GLN A 35 -5.90 -12.69 16.73
C GLN A 35 -7.30 -12.84 16.17
N GLY A 36 -8.21 -13.06 17.10
CA GLY A 36 -9.60 -13.26 16.82
C GLY A 36 -10.01 -12.20 15.82
N LEU A 37 -10.67 -12.67 14.79
CA LEU A 37 -11.71 -11.88 14.15
C LEU A 37 -12.55 -11.35 15.31
N ASP A 38 -12.27 -10.12 15.72
CA ASP A 38 -13.14 -9.39 16.62
C ASP A 38 -14.42 -9.13 15.83
N GLU A 39 -15.30 -10.12 15.91
CA GLU A 39 -16.68 -10.05 15.52
C GLU A 39 -17.37 -9.08 16.50
N GLY A 40 -17.29 -7.78 16.21
CA GLY A 40 -18.12 -6.79 16.88
C GLY A 40 -17.58 -5.36 16.95
N VAL A 41 -16.27 -5.12 16.85
CA VAL A 41 -15.75 -3.75 16.82
C VAL A 41 -16.07 -3.15 15.46
N ALA A 42 -17.04 -2.22 15.47
CA ALA A 42 -17.31 -1.36 14.33
C ALA A 42 -15.98 -0.80 13.82
N ALA A 43 -15.71 -0.99 12.52
CA ALA A 43 -14.53 -0.46 11.87
C ALA A 43 -14.47 1.05 12.15
N THR A 44 -13.45 1.48 12.88
CA THR A 44 -13.28 2.87 13.30
C THR A 44 -11.92 3.37 12.85
N ARG A 45 -11.80 4.69 12.69
CA ARG A 45 -10.55 5.37 12.38
C ARG A 45 -9.66 5.37 13.64
N PRO A 46 -8.44 4.83 13.59
CA PRO A 46 -7.46 5.02 14.66
C PRO A 46 -7.27 6.49 15.04
N ALA A 47 -7.15 6.76 16.34
CA ALA A 47 -6.92 8.10 16.85
C ALA A 47 -5.67 8.75 16.22
N GLY A 48 -5.78 10.04 15.87
CA GLY A 48 -4.69 10.80 15.26
C GLY A 48 -4.44 10.51 13.78
N ALA A 49 -5.19 9.60 13.17
CA ALA A 49 -5.14 9.43 11.72
C ALA A 49 -6.10 10.39 11.01
N LEU A 50 -5.71 10.76 9.80
CA LEU A 50 -6.51 11.59 8.92
C LEU A 50 -7.66 10.81 8.28
N SER A 51 -8.71 11.55 7.98
CA SER A 51 -9.80 11.13 7.12
C SER A 51 -9.41 11.24 5.64
N ALA A 52 -10.16 10.57 4.75
CA ALA A 52 -9.96 10.76 3.30
C ALA A 52 -10.18 12.22 2.89
N ASP A 53 -11.13 12.92 3.52
CA ASP A 53 -11.37 14.34 3.30
C ASP A 53 -10.18 15.22 3.72
N GLU A 54 -9.61 14.98 4.90
CA GLU A 54 -8.40 15.70 5.35
C GLU A 54 -7.20 15.45 4.43
N VAL A 55 -7.07 14.23 3.88
CA VAL A 55 -6.04 13.93 2.86
C VAL A 55 -6.27 14.74 1.58
N VAL A 56 -7.52 14.84 1.10
CA VAL A 56 -7.87 15.65 -0.07
C VAL A 56 -7.62 17.14 0.18
N GLN A 57 -7.99 17.65 1.35
CA GLN A 57 -7.71 19.03 1.74
C GLN A 57 -6.20 19.30 1.81
N GLY A 58 -5.42 18.38 2.34
CA GLY A 58 -3.96 18.50 2.38
C GLY A 58 -3.32 18.50 0.98
N LEU A 59 -3.83 17.69 0.05
CA LEU A 59 -3.42 17.75 -1.36
C LEU A 59 -3.75 19.11 -1.99
N GLN A 60 -4.93 19.67 -1.72
CA GLN A 60 -5.30 21.01 -2.21
C GLN A 60 -4.40 22.10 -1.60
N ALA A 61 -4.06 22.00 -0.32
CA ALA A 61 -3.14 22.91 0.36
C ALA A 61 -1.72 22.85 -0.22
N ALA A 62 -1.30 21.68 -0.74
CA ALA A 62 -0.05 21.51 -1.47
C ALA A 62 -0.08 22.04 -2.92
N GLY A 63 -1.22 22.60 -3.37
CA GLY A 63 -1.36 23.25 -4.67
C GLY A 63 -1.99 22.38 -5.76
N TYR A 64 -2.43 21.16 -5.45
CA TYR A 64 -3.14 20.33 -6.42
C TYR A 64 -4.58 20.82 -6.65
N ARG A 65 -4.98 20.92 -7.91
CA ARG A 65 -6.34 21.33 -8.28
C ARG A 65 -7.26 20.12 -8.31
N LEU A 66 -7.78 19.72 -7.15
CA LEU A 66 -8.75 18.63 -7.01
C LEU A 66 -10.17 19.16 -7.18
N ARG A 67 -10.81 18.88 -8.31
CA ARG A 67 -12.11 19.44 -8.69
C ARG A 67 -13.27 18.53 -8.29
N ASP A 68 -14.40 19.16 -7.99
CA ASP A 68 -15.69 18.48 -7.74
C ASP A 68 -15.55 17.33 -6.71
N ALA A 69 -14.95 17.65 -5.57
CA ALA A 69 -14.81 16.70 -4.47
C ALA A 69 -16.19 16.34 -3.92
N ARG A 70 -16.45 15.03 -3.80
CA ARG A 70 -17.71 14.46 -3.34
C ARG A 70 -17.44 13.39 -2.30
N ASP A 71 -18.26 13.38 -1.26
CA ASP A 71 -18.31 12.26 -0.33
C ASP A 71 -19.20 11.15 -0.92
N ASP A 72 -18.56 10.06 -1.32
CA ASP A 72 -19.18 8.89 -1.92
C ASP A 72 -19.19 7.70 -0.95
N THR A 73 -18.96 7.96 0.35
CA THR A 73 -18.84 6.96 1.42
C THR A 73 -20.10 6.14 1.56
N ALA A 74 -21.27 6.77 1.72
CA ALA A 74 -22.52 6.04 1.98
C ALA A 74 -22.92 5.14 0.80
N GLN A 75 -22.55 5.53 -0.42
CA GLN A 75 -22.86 4.79 -1.64
C GLN A 75 -21.93 3.58 -1.85
N ASN A 76 -20.64 3.68 -1.49
CA ASN A 76 -19.64 2.70 -1.91
C ASN A 76 -18.97 1.96 -0.75
N CYS A 77 -18.73 2.62 0.38
CA CYS A 77 -17.96 2.00 1.46
C CYS A 77 -18.62 0.78 2.15
N PRO A 78 -19.96 0.66 2.24
CA PRO A 78 -20.57 -0.56 2.79
C PRO A 78 -20.11 -1.85 2.11
N ASP A 79 -19.90 -1.81 0.79
CA ASP A 79 -19.47 -2.98 0.00
C ASP A 79 -17.94 -3.10 -0.09
N LEU A 80 -17.24 -1.96 -0.05
CA LEU A 80 -15.78 -1.91 -0.25
C LEU A 80 -14.98 -2.04 1.05
N GLY A 81 -15.63 -1.85 2.21
CA GLY A 81 -14.99 -1.93 3.54
C GLY A 81 -14.09 -0.73 3.88
N CYS A 82 -14.26 0.40 3.17
CA CYS A 82 -13.63 1.66 3.54
C CYS A 82 -14.39 2.36 4.68
N LEU A 83 -13.71 3.29 5.38
CA LEU A 83 -14.31 4.20 6.34
C LEU A 83 -14.82 5.48 5.67
N GLN A 84 -14.09 5.95 4.66
CA GLN A 84 -14.48 7.11 3.87
C GLN A 84 -13.97 6.97 2.44
N LEU A 85 -14.74 7.49 1.50
CA LEU A 85 -14.37 7.64 0.11
C LEU A 85 -14.66 9.07 -0.35
N ILE A 86 -13.60 9.81 -0.68
CA ILE A 86 -13.73 11.08 -1.37
C ILE A 86 -13.32 10.91 -2.83
N THR A 87 -14.24 11.23 -3.74
CA THR A 87 -14.01 11.18 -5.18
C THR A 87 -13.96 12.58 -5.75
N THR A 88 -12.93 12.84 -6.54
CA THR A 88 -12.73 14.08 -7.30
C THR A 88 -12.65 13.73 -8.79
N GLU A 89 -12.56 14.74 -9.66
CA GLU A 89 -12.35 14.52 -11.09
C GLU A 89 -10.93 14.05 -11.43
N ASP A 90 -10.00 14.13 -10.47
CA ASP A 90 -8.55 13.97 -10.67
C ASP A 90 -7.96 12.76 -9.90
N LEU A 91 -8.59 12.35 -8.80
CA LEU A 91 -8.40 11.06 -8.12
C LEU A 91 -9.54 10.73 -7.16
N SER A 92 -9.60 9.48 -6.70
CA SER A 92 -10.37 9.09 -5.51
C SER A 92 -9.46 8.66 -4.37
N VAL A 93 -9.77 9.08 -3.15
CA VAL A 93 -9.07 8.70 -1.92
C VAL A 93 -9.99 7.78 -1.11
N TYR A 94 -9.57 6.54 -0.95
CA TYR A 94 -10.20 5.58 -0.06
C TYR A 94 -9.43 5.56 1.25
N GLU A 95 -10.13 5.72 2.37
CA GLU A 95 -9.59 5.47 3.70
C GLU A 95 -10.09 4.12 4.21
N PHE A 96 -9.19 3.27 4.67
CA PHE A 96 -9.54 1.99 5.31
C PHE A 96 -9.27 2.01 6.81
N PRO A 97 -9.94 1.15 7.59
CA PRO A 97 -9.69 1.07 9.03
C PRO A 97 -8.26 0.65 9.36
N THR A 98 -7.64 -0.15 8.49
CA THR A 98 -6.27 -0.64 8.69
C THR A 98 -5.48 -0.70 7.38
N ALA A 99 -4.14 -0.67 7.48
CA ALA A 99 -3.26 -0.85 6.33
C ALA A 99 -3.43 -2.22 5.64
N PRO A 100 -3.62 -3.35 6.36
CA PRO A 100 -3.99 -4.61 5.73
C PRO A 100 -5.30 -4.55 4.92
N ALA A 101 -6.33 -3.85 5.40
CA ALA A 101 -7.59 -3.71 4.65
C ALA A 101 -7.37 -2.92 3.34
N ALA A 102 -6.64 -1.80 3.40
CA ALA A 102 -6.26 -1.03 2.21
C ALA A 102 -5.45 -1.87 1.21
N ARG A 103 -4.48 -2.66 1.71
CA ARG A 103 -3.67 -3.56 0.89
C ARG A 103 -4.51 -4.64 0.22
N ASN A 104 -5.47 -5.21 0.93
CA ASN A 104 -6.38 -6.22 0.38
C ASN A 104 -7.26 -5.63 -0.72
N PHE A 105 -7.79 -4.42 -0.53
CA PHE A 105 -8.54 -3.72 -1.58
C PHE A 105 -7.66 -3.43 -2.79
N HIS A 106 -6.49 -2.82 -2.59
CA HIS A 106 -5.55 -2.48 -3.65
C HIS A 106 -5.09 -3.72 -4.43
N GLY A 107 -4.84 -4.84 -3.75
CA GLY A 107 -4.44 -6.10 -4.40
C GLY A 107 -5.54 -6.76 -5.25
N LYS A 108 -6.83 -6.49 -4.97
CA LYS A 108 -7.95 -7.01 -5.76
C LYS A 108 -8.18 -6.24 -7.05
N TRP A 109 -8.01 -4.92 -7.00
CA TRP A 109 -8.40 -4.02 -8.09
C TRP A 109 -7.21 -3.43 -8.86
N GLY A 110 -6.02 -3.46 -8.28
CA GLY A 110 -4.74 -3.18 -8.94
C GLY A 110 -4.57 -1.76 -9.47
N GLU A 111 -3.62 -1.62 -10.40
CA GLU A 111 -3.40 -0.40 -11.16
C GLU A 111 -4.66 -0.03 -11.97
N PRO A 112 -4.93 1.28 -12.18
CA PRO A 112 -4.15 2.42 -11.74
C PRO A 112 -4.52 2.98 -10.36
N SER A 113 -3.78 2.55 -9.33
CA SER A 113 -3.92 3.07 -7.98
C SER A 113 -2.60 2.97 -7.23
N ALA A 114 -2.44 3.75 -6.17
CA ALA A 114 -1.32 3.67 -5.26
C ALA A 114 -1.81 3.37 -3.83
N LEU A 115 -1.01 2.57 -3.11
CA LEU A 115 -1.25 2.23 -1.72
C LEU A 115 -0.29 3.01 -0.83
N TYR A 116 -0.84 3.70 0.18
CA TYR A 116 -0.04 4.34 1.22
C TYR A 116 -0.67 4.12 2.61
N GLY A 117 -0.05 3.28 3.43
CA GLY A 117 -0.58 2.92 4.74
C GLY A 117 -2.00 2.36 4.63
N ARG A 118 -2.98 3.12 5.13
CA ARG A 118 -4.41 2.79 5.09
C ARG A 118 -5.19 3.49 3.97
N TYR A 119 -4.51 4.26 3.15
CA TYR A 119 -5.12 5.03 2.06
C TYR A 119 -4.83 4.37 0.72
N VAL A 120 -5.83 4.37 -0.16
CA VAL A 120 -5.65 4.00 -1.56
C VAL A 120 -6.02 5.21 -2.41
N LEU A 121 -5.07 5.66 -3.22
CA LEU A 121 -5.28 6.72 -4.21
C LEU A 121 -5.59 6.04 -5.53
N SER A 122 -6.77 6.28 -6.09
CA SER A 122 -7.23 5.61 -7.30
C SER A 122 -7.46 6.58 -8.45
N TRP A 123 -6.96 6.21 -9.62
CA TRP A 123 -7.17 6.93 -10.89
C TRP A 123 -8.04 6.13 -11.87
N VAL A 124 -8.72 5.07 -11.43
CA VAL A 124 -9.76 4.41 -12.24
C VAL A 124 -11.12 5.10 -12.13
N ALA A 125 -11.39 5.69 -10.96
CA ALA A 125 -12.70 6.26 -10.63
C ALA A 125 -12.81 7.75 -11.02
N VAL A 126 -11.82 8.29 -11.72
CA VAL A 126 -11.83 9.66 -12.23
C VAL A 126 -12.72 9.77 -13.46
N ARG A 127 -13.65 10.72 -13.43
CA ARG A 127 -14.63 10.92 -14.51
C ARG A 127 -14.08 11.72 -15.68
N SER A 128 -13.02 12.49 -15.46
CA SER A 128 -12.40 13.25 -16.53
C SER A 128 -11.55 12.35 -17.45
N ASN A 129 -11.57 12.63 -18.76
CA ASN A 129 -10.62 12.02 -19.72
C ASN A 129 -9.16 12.42 -19.46
N ALA A 130 -8.91 13.25 -18.43
CA ALA A 130 -7.62 13.78 -18.05
C ALA A 130 -7.13 13.06 -16.79
N ARG A 131 -6.91 11.74 -16.90
CA ARG A 131 -6.19 11.01 -15.87
C ARG A 131 -4.80 11.65 -15.69
N PRO A 132 -4.36 11.94 -14.44
CA PRO A 132 -3.02 12.46 -14.17
C PRO A 132 -1.94 11.60 -14.83
N ASP A 133 -0.88 12.21 -15.36
CA ASP A 133 0.25 11.44 -15.89
C ASP A 133 1.04 10.77 -14.74
N ALA A 134 1.95 9.85 -15.09
CA ALA A 134 2.70 9.11 -14.07
C ALA A 134 3.55 10.00 -13.14
N GLY A 135 4.00 11.18 -13.61
CA GLY A 135 4.73 12.15 -12.80
C GLY A 135 3.83 12.81 -11.77
N GLU A 136 2.64 13.25 -12.20
CA GLU A 136 1.64 13.83 -11.31
C GLU A 136 1.13 12.80 -10.29
N GLN A 137 0.89 11.55 -10.71
CA GLN A 137 0.54 10.42 -9.84
C GLN A 137 1.56 10.21 -8.71
N ARG A 138 2.87 10.24 -9.03
CA ARG A 138 3.93 10.17 -8.02
C ARG A 138 3.94 11.37 -7.09
N GLY A 139 3.61 12.56 -7.61
CA GLY A 139 3.47 13.78 -6.80
C GLY A 139 2.37 13.67 -5.76
N PHE A 140 1.18 13.19 -6.15
CA PHE A 140 0.10 12.92 -5.21
C PHE A 140 0.54 11.99 -4.08
N VAL A 141 1.19 10.87 -4.42
CA VAL A 141 1.65 9.89 -3.42
C VAL A 141 2.69 10.49 -2.49
N ALA A 142 3.63 11.29 -3.01
CA ALA A 142 4.64 11.94 -2.19
C ALA A 142 4.01 12.90 -1.18
N VAL A 143 3.06 13.73 -1.61
CA VAL A 143 2.37 14.66 -0.71
C VAL A 143 1.50 13.94 0.31
N VAL A 144 0.77 12.88 -0.07
CA VAL A 144 0.01 12.09 0.90
C VAL A 144 0.92 11.45 1.95
N ARG A 145 2.10 10.94 1.56
CA ARG A 145 3.08 10.46 2.54
C ARG A 145 3.46 11.56 3.52
N ASP A 146 3.85 12.72 3.00
CA ASP A 146 4.32 13.83 3.83
C ASP A 146 3.24 14.35 4.79
N ILE A 147 1.97 14.39 4.36
CA ILE A 147 0.84 14.82 5.20
C ILE A 147 0.50 13.78 6.29
N VAL A 148 0.63 12.49 5.99
CA VAL A 148 0.27 11.43 6.94
C VAL A 148 1.38 11.16 7.96
N GLU A 149 2.65 11.44 7.61
CA GLU A 149 3.80 11.27 8.49
C GLU A 149 4.22 12.55 9.24
N GLY A 150 3.77 13.72 8.80
CA GLY A 150 4.07 15.03 9.39
C GLY A 150 3.22 15.37 10.60
#